data_AF-A0A2V2RIE2-F1
#
_entry.id   AF-A0A2V2RIE2-F1
#
_cell.length_a   1.000
_cell.length_b   1.000
_cell.length_c   1.000
_cell.angle_alpha   90.00
_cell.angle_beta   90.00
_cell.angle_gamma   90.00
#
_symmetry.space_group_name_H-M   'P 1'
#
loop_
_entity.id
_entity.type
_entity.pdbx_description
1 polymer ?
#
loop_
_entity_poly.entity_id
_entity_poly.type
_entity_poly.pdbx_seq_one_letter_code
_entity_poly.pdbx_strand_id
1 'polypeptide(L)'
;SLQQDMYDRAKKHMDSHIFEIDSKEEFLKAMDETRGFILAYWCGSAECEAKIKEETTATIRVIPSDQPETKKPCVYCGGSGKLRVYFAKSY
;
A
#
# COMPACT_ATOMS: atom_id res chain seq x y z
N SER A 1 -6.22 -9.35 -29.40
CA SER A 1 -5.22 -8.66 -30.25
C SER A 1 -3.91 -8.64 -29.49
N LEU A 2 -2.75 -8.50 -30.15
CA LEU A 2 -1.46 -8.47 -29.44
C LEU A 2 -1.43 -7.43 -28.30
N GLN A 3 -2.05 -6.27 -28.51
CA GLN A 3 -2.16 -5.22 -27.50
C GLN A 3 -2.97 -5.67 -26.28
N GLN A 4 -4.10 -6.34 -26.50
CA GLN A 4 -4.93 -6.85 -25.41
C GLN A 4 -4.17 -7.90 -24.60
N ASP A 5 -3.46 -8.82 -25.27
CA ASP A 5 -2.72 -9.88 -24.59
C ASP A 5 -1.56 -9.32 -23.76
N MET A 6 -0.88 -8.27 -24.25
CA MET A 6 0.16 -7.56 -23.49
C MET A 6 -0.43 -6.84 -22.28
N TYR A 7 -1.57 -6.16 -22.45
CA TYR A 7 -2.26 -5.48 -21.36
C TYR A 7 -2.70 -6.46 -20.27
N ASP A 8 -3.34 -7.57 -20.63
CA ASP A 8 -3.86 -8.55 -19.67
C ASP A 8 -2.72 -9.20 -18.87
N ARG A 9 -1.59 -9.50 -19.53
CA ARG A 9 -0.38 -10.01 -18.86
C ARG A 9 0.20 -9.00 -17.88
N ALA A 10 0.34 -7.74 -18.29
CA ALA A 10 0.86 -6.69 -17.43
C ALA A 10 -0.07 -6.41 -16.25
N LYS A 11 -1.38 -6.37 -16.49
CA LYS A 11 -2.39 -6.22 -15.45
C LYS A 11 -2.36 -7.36 -14.45
N LYS A 12 -2.34 -8.62 -14.92
CA LYS A 12 -2.23 -9.79 -14.05
C LYS A 12 -0.95 -9.77 -13.22
N HIS A 13 0.17 -9.36 -13.80
CA HIS A 13 1.43 -9.22 -13.08
C HIS A 13 1.34 -8.13 -12.00
N MET A 14 0.75 -6.97 -12.31
CA MET A 14 0.54 -5.92 -11.31
C MET A 14 -0.37 -6.40 -10.18
N ASP A 15 -1.53 -6.96 -10.52
CA ASP A 15 -2.54 -7.42 -9.56
C ASP A 15 -1.98 -8.52 -8.64
N SER A 16 -1.11 -9.41 -9.15
CA SER A 16 -0.47 -10.46 -8.34
C SER A 16 0.65 -9.97 -7.41
N HIS A 17 1.03 -8.69 -7.49
CA HIS A 17 2.04 -8.05 -6.65
C HIS A 17 1.43 -6.89 -5.83
N ILE A 18 0.11 -6.92 -5.61
CA ILE A 18 -0.57 -6.08 -4.63
C ILE A 18 -0.87 -6.95 -3.40
N PHE A 19 -0.34 -6.55 -2.25
CA PHE A 19 -0.50 -7.27 -0.99
C PHE A 19 -1.36 -6.46 -0.03
N GLU A 20 -2.52 -6.98 0.34
CA GLU A 20 -3.38 -6.35 1.35
C GLU A 20 -2.91 -6.73 2.75
N ILE A 21 -2.62 -5.72 3.57
CA ILE A 21 -2.05 -5.93 4.92
C ILE A 21 -2.76 -5.03 5.92
N ASP A 22 -3.16 -5.63 7.04
CA ASP A 22 -3.88 -4.94 8.11
C ASP A 22 -3.10 -4.90 9.44
N SER A 23 -1.93 -5.53 9.53
CA SER A 23 -1.09 -5.54 10.74
C SER A 23 0.25 -4.81 10.53
N LYS A 24 0.74 -4.16 11.61
CA LYS A 24 2.02 -3.45 11.58
C LYS A 24 3.20 -4.38 11.32
N GLU A 25 3.21 -5.54 11.96
CA GLU A 25 4.30 -6.50 11.87
C GLU A 25 4.43 -7.04 10.43
N GLU A 26 3.32 -7.48 9.84
CA GLU A 26 3.31 -7.92 8.44
C GLU A 26 3.66 -6.77 7.50
N PHE A 27 3.24 -5.55 7.79
CA PHE A 27 3.54 -4.38 6.97
C PHE A 27 5.05 -4.11 6.93
N LEU A 28 5.71 -4.06 8.10
CA LEU A 28 7.16 -3.85 8.17
C LEU A 28 7.92 -4.98 7.49
N LYS A 29 7.52 -6.24 7.74
CA LYS A 29 8.10 -7.42 7.09
C LYS A 29 7.94 -7.38 5.58
N ALA A 30 6.74 -7.07 5.09
CA ALA A 30 6.44 -7.01 3.66
C ALA A 30 7.21 -5.87 2.98
N MET A 31 7.47 -4.75 3.65
CA MET A 31 8.29 -3.68 3.08
C MET A 31 9.71 -4.15 2.72
N ASP A 32 10.28 -5.09 3.47
CA ASP A 32 11.61 -5.63 3.20
C ASP A 32 11.61 -6.84 2.27
N GLU A 33 10.60 -7.70 2.37
CA GLU A 33 10.56 -8.98 1.66
C GLU A 33 9.83 -8.91 0.31
N THR A 34 8.81 -8.06 0.17
CA THR A 34 7.97 -8.03 -1.03
C THR A 34 8.41 -6.96 -2.01
N ARG A 35 8.42 -7.34 -3.30
CA ARG A 35 8.53 -6.42 -4.43
C ARG A 35 7.14 -6.21 -5.00
N GLY A 36 6.61 -4.99 -4.89
CA GLY A 36 5.25 -4.69 -5.33
C GLY A 36 4.64 -3.54 -4.55
N PHE A 37 3.31 -3.52 -4.50
CA PHE A 37 2.56 -2.56 -3.71
C PHE A 37 1.97 -3.23 -2.47
N ILE A 38 1.96 -2.50 -1.37
CA ILE A 38 1.24 -2.89 -0.15
C ILE A 38 0.03 -1.98 -0.03
N LEU A 39 -1.15 -2.57 0.03
CA LEU A 39 -2.42 -1.87 0.22
C LEU A 39 -2.82 -1.99 1.69
N ALA A 40 -2.75 -0.88 2.42
CA ALA A 40 -2.98 -0.88 3.86
C ALA A 40 -3.71 0.39 4.32
N TYR A 41 -4.37 0.30 5.49
CA TYR A 41 -5.07 1.43 6.07
C TYR A 41 -4.12 2.51 6.59
N TRP A 42 -4.42 3.76 6.26
CA TRP A 42 -3.63 4.91 6.70
C TRP A 42 -4.49 5.97 7.38
N CYS A 43 -3.92 6.59 8.44
CA CYS A 43 -4.60 7.57 9.28
C CYS A 43 -4.73 8.97 8.66
N GLY A 44 -4.04 9.26 7.56
CA GLY A 44 -4.03 10.59 6.94
C GLY A 44 -3.03 11.57 7.54
N SER A 45 -2.26 11.18 8.57
CA SER A 45 -1.28 12.07 9.21
C SER A 45 0.05 12.07 8.45
N ALA A 46 0.53 13.27 8.11
CA ALA A 46 1.85 13.49 7.52
C ALA A 46 2.99 13.03 8.45
N GLU A 47 2.82 13.15 9.77
CA GLU A 47 3.80 12.66 10.75
C GLU A 47 3.91 11.13 10.71
N CYS A 48 2.78 10.45 10.54
CA CYS A 48 2.75 9.00 10.41
C CYS A 48 3.43 8.55 9.10
N GLU A 49 3.17 9.26 8.00
CA GLU A 49 3.83 8.99 6.72
C GLU A 49 5.35 9.22 6.80
N ALA A 50 5.79 10.29 7.44
CA ALA A 50 7.21 10.59 7.62
C ALA A 50 7.94 9.47 8.40
N LYS A 51 7.33 8.95 9.48
CA LYS A 51 7.89 7.83 10.25
C LYS A 51 7.95 6.54 9.44
N ILE A 52 6.91 6.22 8.67
CA ILE A 52 6.92 5.07 7.77
C ILE A 52 8.08 5.20 6.77
N LYS A 53 8.26 6.38 6.17
CA LYS A 53 9.35 6.64 5.23
C LYS A 53 10.72 6.52 5.87
N GLU A 54 10.90 7.03 7.08
CA GLU A 54 12.15 6.95 7.82
C GLU A 54 12.53 5.50 8.14
N GLU A 55 11.57 4.69 8.62
CA GLU A 55 11.82 3.31 9.04
C GLU A 55 11.89 2.31 7.88
N THR A 56 11.11 2.53 6.82
CA THR A 56 10.91 1.52 5.76
C THR A 56 11.35 1.98 4.38
N THR A 57 11.76 3.24 4.22
CA THR A 57 12.00 3.92 2.93
C THR A 57 10.82 3.94 1.95
N ALA A 58 9.66 3.42 2.36
CA ALA A 58 8.45 3.41 1.57
C ALA A 58 7.71 4.75 1.62
N THR A 59 6.97 5.03 0.54
CA THR A 59 6.12 6.22 0.42
C THR A 59 4.74 5.84 -0.07
N ILE A 60 3.75 6.70 0.17
CA ILE A 60 2.43 6.55 -0.44
C ILE A 60 2.55 6.85 -1.94
N ARG A 61 2.09 5.92 -2.77
CA ARG A 61 2.10 6.05 -4.23
C ARG A 61 0.77 6.53 -4.77
N VAL A 62 -0.32 6.01 -4.21
CA VAL A 62 -1.69 6.32 -4.65
C VAL A 62 -2.63 6.27 -3.45
N ILE A 63 -3.50 7.29 -3.37
CA ILE A 63 -4.68 7.30 -2.50
C ILE A 63 -5.89 7.13 -3.44
N PRO A 64 -6.53 5.95 -3.48
CA PRO A 64 -7.70 5.71 -4.32
C PRO A 64 -8.85 6.64 -3.96
N SER A 65 -9.42 7.31 -4.96
CA SER A 65 -10.55 8.24 -4.80
C SER A 65 -11.91 7.54 -4.70
N ASP A 66 -12.03 6.33 -5.26
CA ASP A 66 -13.26 5.54 -5.25
C ASP A 66 -13.09 4.31 -4.36
N GLN A 67 -13.20 4.54 -3.05
CA GLN A 67 -13.19 3.47 -2.05
C GLN A 67 -14.16 3.81 -0.92
N PRO A 68 -14.83 2.81 -0.32
CA PRO A 68 -15.70 3.05 0.81
C PRO A 68 -14.88 3.55 2.00
N GLU A 69 -15.31 4.68 2.59
CA GLU A 69 -14.69 5.16 3.82
C GLU A 69 -14.98 4.15 4.93
N THR A 70 -13.92 3.54 5.46
CA THR A 70 -14.01 2.50 6.48
C THR A 70 -13.13 2.87 7.65
N LYS A 71 -13.65 2.70 8.87
CA LYS A 71 -12.89 2.96 10.10
C LYS A 71 -12.17 1.69 10.51
N LYS A 72 -10.93 1.54 10.05
CA LYS A 72 -10.02 0.46 10.46
C LYS A 72 -8.75 1.06 11.05
N PRO A 73 -8.03 0.35 11.93
CA PRO A 73 -6.77 0.85 12.47
C PRO A 73 -5.76 1.15 11.36
N CYS A 74 -5.07 2.27 11.47
CA CYS A 74 -3.91 2.59 10.65
C CYS A 74 -2.85 1.50 10.87
N VAL A 75 -2.31 0.98 9.77
CA VAL A 75 -1.37 -0.15 9.78
C VAL A 75 -0.12 0.13 10.62
N TYR A 76 0.29 1.38 10.75
CA TYR A 76 1.52 1.76 11.43
C TYR A 76 1.33 2.31 12.85
N CYS A 77 0.39 3.24 13.06
CA CYS A 77 0.20 3.90 14.36
C CYS A 77 -1.02 3.38 15.15
N GLY A 78 -1.87 2.54 14.56
CA GLY A 78 -3.09 2.03 15.18
C GLY A 78 -4.23 3.05 15.31
N GLY A 79 -4.01 4.33 14.97
CA GLY A 79 -5.05 5.36 14.96
C GLY A 79 -6.16 5.11 13.94
N SER A 80 -7.17 5.97 13.87
CA SER A 80 -8.30 5.80 12.94
C SER A 80 -7.86 5.96 11.47
N GLY A 81 -7.65 4.85 10.77
CA GLY A 81 -7.52 4.79 9.32
C GLY A 81 -8.86 5.03 8.65
N LYS A 82 -8.88 5.85 7.60
CA LYS A 82 -10.09 6.20 6.84
C LYS A 82 -10.17 5.49 5.49
N LEU A 83 -9.00 5.27 4.90
CA LEU A 83 -8.81 4.84 3.52
C LEU A 83 -7.65 3.85 3.46
N ARG A 84 -7.73 2.90 2.52
CA ARG A 84 -6.56 2.12 2.12
C ARG A 84 -5.76 2.92 1.10
N VAL A 85 -4.44 2.87 1.24
CA VAL A 85 -3.50 3.55 0.36
C VAL A 85 -2.42 2.59 -0.08
N TYR A 86 -1.89 2.81 -1.28
CA TYR A 86 -0.81 2.00 -1.83
C TYR A 86 0.53 2.54 -1.36
N PHE A 87 1.29 1.72 -0.65
CA PHE A 87 2.67 1.98 -0.29
C PHE A 87 3.62 1.18 -1.19
N ALA A 88 4.77 1.76 -1.51
CA ALA A 88 5.90 1.04 -2.11
C ALA A 88 7.22 1.76 -1.82
N LYS A 89 8.32 1.00 -1.86
CA LYS A 89 9.68 1.57 -1.91
C LYS A 89 9.92 2.25 -3.26
N SER A 90 10.58 3.41 -3.25
CA SER A 90 11.03 4.07 -4.48
C SER A 90 12.37 3.46 -4.94
N TYR A 91 12.55 3.36 -6.26
CA TYR A 91 13.80 2.94 -6.90
C TYR A 91 14.93 3.94 -6.67
#